data_AF-A0A1V0NI63-F1
#
_entry.id   AF-A0A1V0NI63-F1
#
_cell.length_a   1.000
_cell.length_b   1.000
_cell.length_c   1.000
_cell.angle_alpha   90.00
_cell.angle_beta   90.00
_cell.angle_gamma   90.00
#
_symmetry.space_group_name_H-M   'P 1'
#
loop_
_entity.id
_entity.type
_entity.pdbx_description
1 polymer ?
#
loop_
_entity_poly.entity_id
_entity_poly.type
_entity_poly.pdbx_seq_one_letter_code
_entity_poly.pdbx_strand_id
1 'polypeptide(L)'
;MRTPDYWIKREQAWQAQQIKDDTKRMKQIMDKLFEAQEVIQKEIDANWQNFANGQGISISEAMKRADKMDVKGFENKAKKYVKEKDFSHQANQVLKLYNLTMRVNRLELLKANIGLELISVFDDLDKYFSNNLTGAALTEFERQAGILGLSVPKKGYNSLVESVLNGSYKVEGFASFSDKLWQYQFELKADIEKLLIRSVTGGINPKALAPQLKRLMTEQGKLNATYNAQRLLVSETTRIQTAIQEESYKKADIESYEYIAEPSACPICGALNGKIFKLKDMSPGINAPNMHPFCRCSTAPHVDDKGFWDDRLK
;
A
#
# COMPACT_ATOMS: atom_id res chain seq x y z
N MET A 1 26.57 -28.82 1.10
CA MET A 1 27.60 -27.75 1.18
C MET A 1 26.88 -26.42 1.36
N ARG A 2 27.30 -25.53 2.27
CA ARG A 2 26.63 -24.22 2.47
C ARG A 2 26.56 -23.42 1.16
N THR A 3 25.50 -22.63 0.96
CA THR A 3 25.40 -21.75 -0.20
C THR A 3 26.66 -20.89 -0.28
N PRO A 4 27.31 -20.75 -1.46
CA PRO A 4 28.53 -19.97 -1.56
C PRO A 4 28.38 -18.57 -0.96
N ASP A 5 29.35 -18.14 -0.14
CA ASP A 5 29.37 -16.81 0.51
C ASP A 5 29.09 -15.65 -0.46
N TYR A 6 29.42 -15.85 -1.74
CA TYR A 6 29.10 -14.93 -2.82
C TYR A 6 27.61 -14.60 -2.92
N TRP A 7 26.73 -15.62 -2.93
CA TRP A 7 25.29 -15.42 -3.08
C TRP A 7 24.67 -14.80 -1.83
N ILE A 8 25.15 -15.20 -0.65
CA ILE A 8 24.73 -14.59 0.62
C ILE A 8 25.07 -13.10 0.64
N LYS A 9 26.28 -12.71 0.23
CA LYS A 9 26.67 -11.29 0.12
C LYS A 9 25.85 -10.53 -0.91
N ARG A 10 25.51 -11.16 -2.04
CA ARG A 10 24.66 -10.56 -3.08
C ARG A 10 23.24 -10.33 -2.56
N GLU A 11 22.65 -11.29 -1.85
CA GLU A 11 21.34 -11.12 -1.19
C GLU A 11 21.38 -10.00 -0.16
N GLN A 12 22.39 -9.96 0.71
CA GLN A 12 22.54 -8.90 1.71
C GLN A 12 22.70 -7.50 1.09
N ALA A 13 23.47 -7.38 0.00
CA ALA A 13 23.61 -6.12 -0.73
C ALA A 13 22.28 -5.67 -1.35
N TRP A 14 21.52 -6.61 -1.92
CA TRP A 14 20.20 -6.34 -2.46
C TRP A 14 19.20 -5.93 -1.37
N GLN A 15 19.19 -6.61 -0.22
CA GLN A 15 18.37 -6.24 0.94
C GLN A 15 18.69 -4.82 1.43
N ALA A 16 19.97 -4.47 1.52
CA ALA A 16 20.40 -3.12 1.90
C ALA A 16 19.92 -2.05 0.90
N GLN A 17 19.90 -2.37 -0.40
CA GLN A 17 19.36 -1.49 -1.43
C GLN A 17 17.83 -1.37 -1.31
N GLN A 18 17.12 -2.49 -1.08
CA GLN A 18 15.67 -2.47 -0.85
C GLN A 18 15.28 -1.59 0.35
N ILE A 19 16.03 -1.65 1.45
CA ILE A 19 15.79 -0.78 2.62
C ILE A 19 15.88 0.72 2.24
N LYS A 20 16.86 1.08 1.40
CA LYS A 20 17.01 2.47 0.93
C LYS A 20 15.87 2.89 0.02
N ASP A 21 15.44 2.02 -0.89
CA ASP A 21 14.36 2.33 -1.82
C ASP A 21 13.00 2.35 -1.11
N ASP A 22 12.77 1.47 -0.13
CA ASP A 22 11.63 1.54 0.77
C ASP A 22 11.53 2.87 1.50
N THR A 23 12.65 3.41 1.98
CA THR A 23 12.66 4.71 2.65
C THR A 23 12.12 5.80 1.72
N LYS A 24 12.48 5.77 0.43
CA LYS A 24 11.96 6.71 -0.58
C LYS A 24 10.47 6.47 -0.85
N ARG A 25 10.07 5.20 -1.02
CA ARG A 25 8.69 4.82 -1.29
C ARG A 25 7.75 5.21 -0.14
N MET A 26 8.17 4.90 1.08
CA MET A 26 7.43 5.23 2.30
C MET A 26 7.29 6.75 2.48
N LYS A 27 8.32 7.53 2.13
CA LYS A 27 8.24 8.98 2.10
C LYS A 27 7.20 9.48 1.09
N GLN A 28 7.19 8.95 -0.14
CA GLN A 28 6.19 9.35 -1.14
C GLN A 28 4.75 9.02 -0.72
N ILE A 29 4.53 7.90 -0.03
CA ILE A 29 3.22 7.58 0.57
C ILE A 29 2.83 8.62 1.63
N MET A 30 3.78 8.95 2.52
CA MET A 30 3.57 9.94 3.58
C MET A 30 3.24 11.31 3.00
N ASP A 31 3.99 11.76 1.98
CA ASP A 31 3.79 13.06 1.34
C ASP A 31 2.39 13.15 0.70
N LYS A 32 1.95 12.12 -0.02
CA LYS A 32 0.58 12.05 -0.60
C LYS A 32 -0.52 12.15 0.45
N LEU A 33 -0.39 11.41 1.55
CA LEU A 33 -1.38 11.44 2.63
C LEU A 33 -1.33 12.72 3.46
N PHE A 34 -0.16 13.35 3.55
CA PHE A 34 0.01 14.66 4.17
C PHE A 34 -0.67 15.76 3.34
N GLU A 35 -0.44 15.79 2.03
CA GLU A 35 -1.14 16.71 1.11
C GLU A 35 -2.66 16.53 1.21
N ALA A 36 -3.15 15.29 1.18
CA ALA A 36 -4.58 15.00 1.34
C ALA A 36 -5.10 15.46 2.72
N GLN A 37 -4.34 15.26 3.79
CA GLN A 37 -4.70 15.73 5.13
C GLN A 37 -4.82 17.26 5.17
N GLU A 38 -3.91 18.00 4.53
CA GLU A 38 -3.97 19.46 4.46
C GLU A 38 -5.19 19.94 3.67
N VAL A 39 -5.52 19.30 2.55
CA VAL A 39 -6.71 19.61 1.76
C VAL A 39 -7.98 19.35 2.57
N ILE A 40 -8.06 18.20 3.25
CA ILE A 40 -9.20 17.85 4.12
C ILE A 40 -9.34 18.86 5.27
N GLN A 41 -8.23 19.25 5.91
CA GLN A 41 -8.27 20.23 6.99
C GLN A 41 -8.77 21.59 6.50
N LYS A 42 -8.31 22.05 5.33
CA LYS A 42 -8.78 23.29 4.70
C LYS A 42 -10.28 23.22 4.38
N GLU A 43 -10.78 22.09 3.89
CA GLU A 43 -12.20 21.89 3.62
C GLU A 43 -13.04 21.99 4.90
N ILE A 44 -12.57 21.37 6.00
CA ILE A 44 -13.21 21.46 7.31
C ILE A 44 -13.19 22.93 7.79
N ASP A 45 -12.04 23.59 7.79
CA ASP A 45 -11.89 24.96 8.29
C ASP A 45 -12.75 25.96 7.49
N ALA A 46 -12.79 25.83 6.17
CA ALA A 46 -13.58 26.70 5.29
C ALA A 46 -15.08 26.55 5.53
N ASN A 47 -15.57 25.31 5.67
CA ASN A 47 -16.96 25.06 6.02
C ASN A 47 -17.27 25.74 7.36
N TRP A 48 -16.40 25.61 8.34
CA TRP A 48 -16.61 26.19 9.66
C TRP A 48 -16.53 27.72 9.76
N GLN A 49 -15.61 28.37 9.05
CA GLN A 49 -15.49 29.84 9.05
C GLN A 49 -16.71 30.53 8.45
N ASN A 50 -17.28 29.94 7.38
CA ASN A 50 -18.52 30.42 6.78
C ASN A 50 -19.71 30.42 7.77
N PHE A 51 -19.63 29.63 8.87
CA PHE A 51 -20.65 29.62 9.93
C PHE A 51 -20.40 30.66 11.02
N ALA A 52 -19.18 30.76 11.52
CA ALA A 52 -18.85 31.65 12.65
C ALA A 52 -19.13 33.13 12.35
N ASN A 53 -19.05 33.52 11.07
CA ASN A 53 -19.19 34.90 10.64
C ASN A 53 -20.61 35.27 10.14
N GLY A 54 -21.54 34.31 10.06
CA GLY A 54 -22.67 34.43 9.14
C GLY A 54 -24.08 34.63 9.70
N GLN A 55 -24.50 33.95 10.79
CA GLN A 55 -25.94 33.76 11.00
C GLN A 55 -26.48 33.74 12.45
N GLY A 56 -25.66 33.94 13.49
CA GLY A 56 -26.16 33.96 14.88
C GLY A 56 -26.86 32.66 15.36
N ILE A 57 -26.79 31.59 14.57
CA ILE A 57 -27.30 30.24 14.87
C ILE A 57 -26.14 29.35 15.33
N SER A 58 -26.47 28.28 16.06
CA SER A 58 -25.46 27.31 16.50
C SER A 58 -24.89 26.51 15.32
N ILE A 59 -23.65 26.01 15.44
CA ILE A 59 -23.03 25.16 14.42
C ILE A 59 -23.88 23.93 14.10
N SER A 60 -24.48 23.32 15.12
CA SER A 60 -25.36 22.15 14.97
C SER A 60 -26.58 22.46 14.10
N GLU A 61 -27.16 23.66 14.23
CA GLU A 61 -28.27 24.10 13.38
C GLU A 61 -27.82 24.45 11.96
N ALA A 62 -26.65 25.08 11.81
CA ALA A 62 -26.08 25.38 10.50
C ALA A 62 -25.78 24.09 9.70
N MET A 63 -25.25 23.07 10.38
CA MET A 63 -24.94 21.77 9.77
C MET A 63 -26.18 21.00 9.28
N LYS A 64 -27.38 21.34 9.79
CA LYS A 64 -28.66 20.78 9.31
C LYS A 64 -29.15 21.37 8.00
N ARG A 65 -28.60 22.49 7.52
CA ARG A 65 -29.08 23.22 6.34
C ARG A 65 -27.99 23.34 5.29
N ALA A 66 -28.19 22.76 4.11
CA ALA A 66 -27.39 23.05 2.93
C ALA A 66 -28.16 24.02 2.01
N ASP A 67 -27.45 24.93 1.34
CA ASP A 67 -28.05 25.77 0.30
C ASP A 67 -27.78 25.23 -1.12
N LYS A 68 -28.49 25.79 -2.12
CA LYS A 68 -28.34 25.38 -3.52
C LYS A 68 -26.95 25.66 -4.09
N MET A 69 -26.24 26.67 -3.58
CA MET A 69 -24.90 27.02 -4.06
C MET A 69 -23.87 26.01 -3.53
N ASP A 70 -24.00 25.57 -2.28
CA ASP A 70 -23.16 24.53 -1.68
C ASP A 70 -23.26 23.22 -2.49
N VAL A 71 -24.47 22.79 -2.79
CA VAL A 71 -24.73 21.57 -3.59
C VAL A 71 -24.11 21.70 -4.98
N LYS A 72 -24.33 22.84 -5.65
CA LYS A 72 -23.76 23.10 -6.98
C LYS A 72 -22.23 23.18 -6.95
N GLY A 73 -21.65 23.72 -5.89
CA GLY A 73 -20.21 23.76 -5.66
C GLY A 73 -19.62 22.35 -5.57
N PHE A 74 -20.24 21.48 -4.78
CA PHE A 74 -19.87 20.07 -4.71
C PHE A 74 -19.99 19.37 -6.07
N GLU A 75 -21.11 19.52 -6.77
CA GLU A 75 -21.30 18.93 -8.11
C GLU A 75 -20.20 19.36 -9.10
N ASN A 76 -19.83 20.64 -9.08
CA ASN A 76 -18.77 21.16 -9.95
C ASN A 76 -17.41 20.57 -9.59
N LYS A 77 -17.09 20.43 -8.29
CA LYS A 77 -15.87 19.79 -7.81
C LYS A 77 -15.82 18.31 -8.24
N ALA A 78 -16.90 17.57 -8.04
CA ALA A 78 -17.02 16.18 -8.46
C ALA A 78 -16.84 16.01 -9.98
N LYS A 79 -17.50 16.86 -10.80
CA LYS A 79 -17.32 16.87 -12.26
C LYS A 79 -15.89 17.17 -12.67
N LYS A 80 -15.23 18.13 -12.01
CA LYS A 80 -13.84 18.46 -12.25
C LYS A 80 -12.94 17.26 -11.95
N TYR A 81 -13.15 16.58 -10.83
CA TYR A 81 -12.39 15.38 -10.47
C TYR A 81 -12.56 14.29 -11.52
N VAL A 82 -13.79 13.96 -11.91
CA VAL A 82 -14.05 12.94 -12.94
C VAL A 82 -13.46 13.32 -14.30
N LYS A 83 -13.37 14.61 -14.63
CA LYS A 83 -12.82 15.08 -15.91
C LYS A 83 -11.29 15.10 -15.93
N GLU A 84 -10.68 15.54 -14.83
CA GLU A 84 -9.23 15.80 -14.76
C GLU A 84 -8.43 14.61 -14.22
N LYS A 85 -9.06 13.72 -13.45
CA LYS A 85 -8.43 12.52 -12.91
C LYS A 85 -8.84 11.29 -13.71
N ASP A 86 -7.83 10.53 -14.14
CA ASP A 86 -8.00 9.23 -14.77
C ASP A 86 -8.29 8.14 -13.72
N PHE A 87 -9.47 8.17 -13.10
CA PHE A 87 -9.79 7.27 -11.98
C PHE A 87 -9.78 5.78 -12.37
N SER A 88 -9.24 4.93 -11.50
CA SER A 88 -9.35 3.47 -11.62
C SER A 88 -10.81 3.01 -11.67
N HIS A 89 -11.03 1.76 -12.09
CA HIS A 89 -12.37 1.16 -12.09
C HIS A 89 -12.97 1.15 -10.68
N GLN A 90 -12.16 0.82 -9.67
CA GLN A 90 -12.52 0.82 -8.26
C GLN A 90 -12.92 2.23 -7.80
N ALA A 91 -12.11 3.25 -8.08
CA ALA A 91 -12.45 4.63 -7.75
C ALA A 91 -13.77 5.07 -8.39
N ASN A 92 -14.02 4.72 -9.66
CA ASN A 92 -15.28 4.99 -10.34
C ASN A 92 -16.49 4.29 -9.70
N GLN A 93 -16.32 3.06 -9.20
CA GLN A 93 -17.40 2.36 -8.47
C GLN A 93 -17.73 3.08 -7.16
N VAL A 94 -16.72 3.49 -6.39
CA VAL A 94 -16.92 4.23 -5.14
C VAL A 94 -17.59 5.60 -5.40
N LEU A 95 -17.20 6.29 -6.47
CA LEU A 95 -17.83 7.56 -6.87
C LEU A 95 -19.31 7.41 -7.23
N LYS A 96 -19.71 6.32 -7.87
CA LYS A 96 -21.13 6.07 -8.21
C LYS A 96 -22.01 5.95 -6.97
N LEU A 97 -21.51 5.34 -5.90
CA LEU A 97 -22.24 5.22 -4.63
C LEU A 97 -22.53 6.58 -3.99
N TYR A 98 -21.66 7.58 -4.23
CA TYR A 98 -21.82 8.94 -3.73
C TYR A 98 -22.95 9.73 -4.39
N ASN A 99 -23.24 9.47 -5.68
CA ASN A 99 -24.31 10.17 -6.41
C ASN A 99 -25.73 9.76 -5.97
N LEU A 100 -25.90 8.63 -5.28
CA LEU A 100 -27.21 8.01 -5.05
C LEU A 100 -27.90 8.40 -3.73
N THR A 101 -27.23 9.08 -2.79
CA THR A 101 -27.70 9.23 -1.39
C THR A 101 -27.88 10.68 -0.90
N MET A 102 -27.78 11.68 -1.77
CA MET A 102 -27.80 13.09 -1.39
C MET A 102 -29.20 13.58 -0.92
N ARG A 103 -29.49 13.48 0.38
CA ARG A 103 -30.55 14.21 1.10
C ARG A 103 -29.90 15.26 1.98
N VAL A 104 -29.83 16.50 1.48
CA VAL A 104 -28.65 17.32 1.75
C VAL A 104 -28.79 18.23 2.98
N ASN A 105 -28.14 17.82 4.07
CA ASN A 105 -27.66 18.73 5.09
C ASN A 105 -26.16 19.00 4.87
N ARG A 106 -25.62 20.05 5.48
CA ARG A 106 -24.25 20.53 5.21
C ARG A 106 -23.18 19.60 5.76
N LEU A 107 -23.48 18.88 6.85
CA LEU A 107 -22.58 17.85 7.37
C LEU A 107 -22.39 16.72 6.35
N GLU A 108 -23.46 16.28 5.69
CA GLU A 108 -23.36 15.27 4.63
C GLU A 108 -22.59 15.79 3.41
N LEU A 109 -22.71 17.07 3.06
CA LEU A 109 -21.86 17.68 2.02
C LEU A 109 -20.37 17.69 2.40
N LEU A 110 -20.04 18.09 3.63
CA LEU A 110 -18.66 18.09 4.10
C LEU A 110 -18.07 16.67 4.07
N LYS A 111 -18.82 15.67 4.56
CA LYS A 111 -18.42 14.25 4.46
C LYS A 111 -18.22 13.81 3.02
N ALA A 112 -19.05 14.28 2.10
CA ALA A 112 -18.91 13.97 0.68
C ALA A 112 -17.67 14.61 0.06
N ASN A 113 -17.39 15.89 0.35
CA ASN A 113 -16.16 16.55 -0.08
C ASN A 113 -14.91 15.81 0.41
N ILE A 114 -14.87 15.42 1.68
CA ILE A 114 -13.77 14.65 2.25
C ILE A 114 -13.67 13.27 1.59
N GLY A 115 -14.79 12.60 1.35
CA GLY A 115 -14.82 11.33 0.63
C GLY A 115 -14.19 11.42 -0.75
N LEU A 116 -14.45 12.49 -1.51
CA LEU A 116 -13.82 12.72 -2.80
C LEU A 116 -12.29 12.87 -2.69
N GLU A 117 -11.79 13.59 -1.68
CA GLU A 117 -10.34 13.71 -1.46
C GLU A 117 -9.71 12.37 -1.10
N LEU A 118 -10.38 11.58 -0.26
CA LEU A 118 -9.90 10.25 0.11
C LEU A 118 -9.88 9.30 -1.10
N ILE A 119 -10.94 9.29 -1.93
CA ILE A 119 -10.97 8.50 -3.17
C ILE A 119 -9.79 8.91 -4.07
N SER A 120 -9.57 10.22 -4.21
CA SER A 120 -8.50 10.76 -5.05
C SER A 120 -7.10 10.33 -4.57
N VAL A 121 -6.78 10.47 -3.28
CA VAL A 121 -5.45 10.09 -2.77
C VAL A 121 -5.25 8.58 -2.77
N PHE A 122 -6.29 7.78 -2.48
CA PHE A 122 -6.18 6.32 -2.48
C PHE A 122 -6.11 5.74 -3.89
N ASP A 123 -6.75 6.35 -4.88
CA ASP A 123 -6.55 6.02 -6.30
C ASP A 123 -5.12 6.30 -6.76
N ASP A 124 -4.56 7.45 -6.36
CA ASP A 124 -3.15 7.79 -6.64
C ASP A 124 -2.18 6.82 -5.95
N LEU A 125 -2.50 6.37 -4.72
CA LEU A 125 -1.74 5.35 -4.01
C LEU A 125 -1.85 3.97 -4.67
N ASP A 126 -3.03 3.58 -5.15
CA ASP A 126 -3.27 2.29 -5.78
C ASP A 126 -2.46 2.14 -7.08
N LYS A 127 -2.47 3.17 -7.92
CA LYS A 127 -1.60 3.25 -9.10
C LYS A 127 -0.13 3.25 -8.74
N TYR A 128 0.24 3.99 -7.71
CA TYR A 128 1.61 4.01 -7.21
C TYR A 128 2.08 2.62 -6.75
N PHE A 129 1.24 1.88 -6.03
CA PHE A 129 1.52 0.50 -5.63
C PHE A 129 1.64 -0.40 -6.85
N SER A 130 0.67 -0.36 -7.75
CA SER A 130 0.67 -1.15 -8.98
C SER A 130 1.98 -0.99 -9.76
N ASN A 131 2.44 0.25 -9.95
CA ASN A 131 3.69 0.54 -10.65
C ASN A 131 4.93 0.02 -9.89
N ASN A 132 5.00 0.24 -8.57
CA ASN A 132 6.13 -0.21 -7.76
C ASN A 132 6.20 -1.74 -7.68
N LEU A 133 5.07 -2.42 -7.48
CA LEU A 133 4.99 -3.87 -7.39
C LEU A 133 5.30 -4.53 -8.73
N THR A 134 4.84 -3.94 -9.85
CA THR A 134 5.23 -4.38 -11.20
C THR A 134 6.73 -4.22 -11.44
N GLY A 135 7.30 -3.07 -11.07
CA GLY A 135 8.74 -2.82 -11.21
C GLY A 135 9.59 -3.72 -10.32
N ALA A 136 9.15 -4.01 -9.10
CA ALA A 136 9.81 -4.94 -8.19
C ALA A 136 9.76 -6.38 -8.74
N ALA A 137 8.62 -6.79 -9.31
CA ALA A 137 8.50 -8.09 -9.97
C ALA A 137 9.48 -8.21 -11.14
N LEU A 138 9.50 -7.20 -12.03
CA LEU A 138 10.42 -7.16 -13.18
C LEU A 138 11.88 -7.29 -12.72
N THR A 139 12.27 -6.48 -11.74
CA THR A 139 13.64 -6.46 -11.22
C THR A 139 14.04 -7.81 -10.61
N GLU A 140 13.13 -8.45 -9.86
CA GLU A 140 13.44 -9.73 -9.22
C GLU A 140 13.57 -10.87 -10.23
N PHE A 141 12.71 -10.91 -11.25
CA PHE A 141 12.82 -11.89 -12.32
C PHE A 141 14.14 -11.76 -13.09
N GLU A 142 14.53 -10.54 -13.47
CA GLU A 142 15.82 -10.28 -14.13
C GLU A 142 16.99 -10.72 -13.25
N ARG A 143 16.89 -10.43 -11.95
CA ARG A 143 17.90 -10.82 -10.96
C ARG A 143 18.01 -12.34 -10.84
N GLN A 144 16.89 -13.06 -10.68
CA GLN A 144 16.88 -14.52 -10.60
C GLN A 144 17.35 -15.18 -11.89
N ALA A 145 16.98 -14.62 -13.04
CA ALA A 145 17.46 -15.09 -14.33
C ALA A 145 19.00 -14.97 -14.43
N GLY A 146 19.56 -13.83 -14.01
CA GLY A 146 21.00 -13.63 -13.95
C GLY A 146 21.72 -14.51 -12.91
N ILE A 147 21.06 -14.86 -11.80
CA ILE A 147 21.61 -15.78 -10.77
C ILE A 147 21.65 -17.21 -11.30
N LEU A 148 20.56 -17.66 -11.89
CA LEU A 148 20.33 -19.07 -12.25
C LEU A 148 20.75 -19.40 -13.68
N GLY A 149 21.22 -18.41 -14.46
CA GLY A 149 21.54 -18.58 -15.88
C GLY A 149 20.30 -18.85 -16.73
N LEU A 150 19.12 -18.40 -16.29
CA LEU A 150 17.88 -18.55 -17.04
C LEU A 150 17.75 -17.43 -18.08
N SER A 151 17.08 -17.73 -19.19
CA SER A 151 16.72 -16.69 -20.16
C SER A 151 15.52 -15.87 -19.64
N VAL A 152 15.61 -14.54 -19.74
CA VAL A 152 14.44 -13.67 -19.53
C VAL A 152 13.54 -13.77 -20.77
N PRO A 153 12.27 -14.20 -20.64
CA PRO A 153 11.37 -14.33 -21.79
C PRO A 153 11.16 -12.98 -22.50
N LYS A 154 11.50 -12.89 -23.80
CA LYS A 154 11.28 -11.67 -24.60
C LYS A 154 9.79 -11.39 -24.92
N LYS A 155 8.90 -12.38 -24.73
CA LYS A 155 7.44 -12.30 -24.97
C LYS A 155 6.70 -13.06 -23.85
N GLY A 156 5.48 -12.63 -23.50
CA GLY A 156 4.67 -13.25 -22.43
C GLY A 156 5.11 -12.86 -21.00
N TYR A 157 5.99 -11.87 -20.87
CA TYR A 157 6.52 -11.43 -19.59
C TYR A 157 5.48 -10.71 -18.72
N ASN A 158 4.66 -9.87 -19.34
CA ASN A 158 3.57 -9.18 -18.65
C ASN A 158 2.58 -10.17 -18.02
N SER A 159 2.23 -11.25 -18.71
CA SER A 159 1.37 -12.30 -18.17
C SER A 159 2.01 -13.06 -16.99
N LEU A 160 3.34 -13.19 -16.96
CA LEU A 160 4.05 -13.81 -15.84
C LEU A 160 4.03 -12.89 -14.62
N VAL A 161 4.31 -11.59 -14.81
CA VAL A 161 4.21 -10.58 -13.75
C VAL A 161 2.79 -10.48 -13.22
N GLU A 162 1.77 -10.41 -14.09
CA GLU A 162 0.36 -10.45 -13.71
C GLU A 162 0.00 -11.74 -12.97
N SER A 163 0.54 -12.89 -13.38
CA SER A 163 0.28 -14.16 -12.69
C SER A 163 0.88 -14.18 -11.29
N VAL A 164 2.04 -13.57 -11.04
CA VAL A 164 2.63 -13.47 -9.69
C VAL A 164 1.88 -12.44 -8.83
N LEU A 165 1.55 -11.29 -9.43
CA LEU A 165 0.78 -10.25 -8.77
C LEU A 165 -0.57 -10.79 -8.31
N ASN A 166 -1.29 -11.49 -9.21
CA ASN A 166 -2.63 -12.00 -8.96
C ASN A 166 -2.66 -13.41 -8.35
N GLY A 167 -1.57 -14.18 -8.45
CA GLY A 167 -1.53 -15.61 -8.14
C GLY A 167 -1.96 -15.96 -6.72
N SER A 168 -1.55 -15.15 -5.75
CA SER A 168 -1.95 -15.34 -4.34
C SER A 168 -3.40 -14.95 -4.05
N TYR A 169 -4.11 -14.34 -4.99
CA TYR A 169 -5.50 -13.89 -4.85
C TYR A 169 -6.50 -14.69 -5.70
N LYS A 170 -6.04 -15.71 -6.45
CA LYS A 170 -6.90 -16.55 -7.30
C LYS A 170 -7.77 -17.56 -6.52
N VAL A 171 -7.58 -17.68 -5.22
CA VAL A 171 -8.42 -18.49 -4.33
C VAL A 171 -9.57 -17.61 -3.83
N GLU A 172 -10.81 -18.08 -3.95
CA GLU A 172 -11.98 -17.36 -3.44
C GLU A 172 -11.78 -16.93 -1.98
N GLY A 173 -12.03 -15.65 -1.69
CA GLY A 173 -11.92 -15.08 -0.35
C GLY A 173 -10.61 -14.36 -0.01
N PHE A 174 -9.62 -14.33 -0.91
CA PHE A 174 -8.37 -13.58 -0.69
C PHE A 174 -8.39 -12.19 -1.33
N ALA A 175 -8.26 -11.14 -0.51
CA ALA A 175 -8.21 -9.75 -0.94
C ALA A 175 -6.85 -9.38 -1.56
N SER A 176 -6.87 -8.72 -2.73
CA SER A 176 -5.68 -8.17 -3.38
C SER A 176 -5.05 -7.04 -2.57
N PHE A 177 -3.83 -6.60 -2.93
CA PHE A 177 -3.26 -5.40 -2.33
C PHE A 177 -4.16 -4.17 -2.55
N SER A 178 -4.80 -4.07 -3.72
CA SER A 178 -5.72 -2.99 -4.05
C SER A 178 -6.95 -3.03 -3.13
N ASP A 179 -7.55 -4.21 -2.95
CA ASP A 179 -8.71 -4.38 -2.06
C ASP A 179 -8.38 -3.99 -0.63
N LYS A 180 -7.20 -4.39 -0.12
CA LYS A 180 -6.73 -3.99 1.22
C LYS A 180 -6.51 -2.49 1.34
N LEU A 181 -5.95 -1.86 0.30
CA LEU A 181 -5.72 -0.42 0.28
C LEU A 181 -7.05 0.36 0.29
N TRP A 182 -8.05 -0.07 -0.49
CA TRP A 182 -9.40 0.49 -0.47
C TRP A 182 -10.13 0.21 0.85
N GLN A 183 -9.91 -0.95 1.48
CA GLN A 183 -10.42 -1.20 2.82
C GLN A 183 -9.92 -0.15 3.82
N TYR A 184 -8.62 0.17 3.82
CA TYR A 184 -8.07 1.24 4.67
C TYR A 184 -8.68 2.61 4.34
N GLN A 185 -9.00 2.88 3.08
CA GLN A 185 -9.71 4.11 2.68
C GLN A 185 -11.07 4.20 3.37
N PHE A 186 -11.87 3.13 3.31
CA PHE A 186 -13.20 3.09 3.92
C PHE A 186 -13.15 3.21 5.44
N GLU A 187 -12.19 2.54 6.09
CA GLU A 187 -11.97 2.64 7.53
C GLU A 187 -11.59 4.07 7.94
N LEU A 188 -10.63 4.68 7.24
CA LEU A 188 -10.22 6.06 7.48
C LEU A 188 -11.39 7.04 7.30
N LYS A 189 -12.16 6.86 6.23
CA LYS A 189 -13.35 7.68 5.97
C LYS A 189 -14.33 7.58 7.12
N ALA A 190 -14.66 6.37 7.57
CA ALA A 190 -15.59 6.16 8.68
C ALA A 190 -15.10 6.83 9.97
N ASP A 191 -13.79 6.79 10.25
CA ASP A 191 -13.22 7.42 11.43
C ASP A 191 -13.22 8.95 11.35
N ILE A 192 -12.97 9.53 10.17
CA ILE A 192 -13.11 10.98 9.95
C ILE A 192 -14.59 11.39 10.08
N GLU A 193 -15.54 10.61 9.55
CA GLU A 193 -16.97 10.90 9.70
C GLU A 193 -17.42 10.89 11.16
N LYS A 194 -16.96 9.91 11.96
CA LYS A 194 -17.19 9.89 13.41
C LYS A 194 -16.61 11.12 14.09
N LEU A 195 -15.40 11.53 13.70
CA LEU A 195 -14.74 12.73 14.23
C LEU A 195 -15.57 13.99 13.94
N LEU A 196 -16.06 14.14 12.70
CA LEU A 196 -16.91 15.26 12.30
C LEU A 196 -18.23 15.28 13.06
N ILE A 197 -18.93 14.15 13.18
CA ILE A 197 -20.20 14.07 13.91
C ILE A 197 -20.01 14.48 15.37
N ARG A 198 -18.94 13.99 16.03
CA ARG A 198 -18.62 14.36 17.41
C ARG A 198 -18.31 15.85 17.53
N SER A 199 -17.56 16.41 16.57
CA SER A 199 -17.24 17.83 16.55
C SER A 199 -18.48 18.70 16.43
N VAL A 200 -19.38 18.39 15.49
CA VAL A 200 -20.62 19.14 15.28
C VAL A 200 -21.56 19.02 16.48
N THR A 201 -21.72 17.82 17.03
CA THR A 201 -22.61 17.57 18.18
C THR A 201 -22.07 18.24 19.45
N GLY A 202 -20.75 18.23 19.63
CA GLY A 202 -20.09 18.80 20.81
C GLY A 202 -19.68 20.27 20.69
N GLY A 203 -19.93 20.93 19.56
CA GLY A 203 -19.51 22.31 19.32
C GLY A 203 -17.99 22.51 19.32
N ILE A 204 -17.21 21.47 19.00
CA ILE A 204 -15.75 21.50 19.06
C ILE A 204 -15.20 22.30 17.88
N ASN A 205 -14.36 23.29 18.16
CA ASN A 205 -13.71 24.11 17.13
C ASN A 205 -12.83 23.26 16.18
N PRO A 206 -12.84 23.53 14.86
CA PRO A 206 -12.01 22.84 13.84
C PRO A 206 -10.53 22.77 14.15
N LYS A 207 -9.98 23.83 14.76
CA LYS A 207 -8.57 23.87 15.15
C LYS A 207 -8.22 22.73 16.13
N ALA A 208 -9.18 22.28 16.94
CA ALA A 208 -9.02 21.14 17.82
C ALA A 208 -9.20 19.77 17.12
N LEU A 209 -9.63 19.75 15.85
CA LEU A 209 -9.70 18.53 15.03
C LEU A 209 -8.40 18.22 14.31
N ALA A 210 -7.59 19.23 13.99
CA ALA A 210 -6.33 19.03 13.26
C ALA A 210 -5.39 17.98 13.90
N PRO A 211 -5.19 17.95 15.24
CA PRO A 211 -4.39 16.90 15.87
C PRO A 211 -5.00 15.50 15.73
N GLN A 212 -6.33 15.40 15.74
CA GLN A 212 -7.04 14.13 15.61
C GLN A 212 -6.99 13.61 14.17
N LEU A 213 -7.16 14.50 13.19
CA LEU A 213 -7.00 14.18 11.78
C LEU A 213 -5.57 13.72 11.48
N LYS A 214 -4.56 14.42 12.02
CA LYS A 214 -3.16 14.01 11.93
C LYS A 214 -2.96 12.61 12.53
N ARG A 215 -3.54 12.31 13.69
CA ARG A 215 -3.47 10.97 14.31
C ARG A 215 -4.00 9.87 13.39
N LEU A 216 -5.12 10.11 12.71
CA LEU A 216 -5.75 9.14 11.80
C LEU A 216 -5.00 8.95 10.49
N MET A 217 -4.27 9.97 10.02
CA MET A 217 -3.66 9.96 8.69
C MET A 217 -2.13 9.85 8.71
N THR A 218 -1.43 10.69 9.46
CA THR A 218 0.00 10.99 9.22
C THR A 218 0.88 11.06 10.46
N GLU A 219 0.34 10.94 11.67
CA GLU A 219 1.14 10.99 12.89
C GLU A 219 2.17 9.86 12.95
N GLN A 220 3.45 10.23 13.05
CA GLN A 220 4.56 9.29 13.02
C GLN A 220 4.50 8.32 14.20
N GLY A 221 4.92 7.07 13.95
CA GLY A 221 5.01 6.02 14.97
C GLY A 221 3.66 5.45 15.42
N LYS A 222 2.54 5.79 14.77
CA LYS A 222 1.22 5.26 15.09
C LYS A 222 0.63 4.44 13.94
N LEU A 223 -0.21 3.49 14.31
CA LEU A 223 -1.05 2.74 13.37
C LEU A 223 -2.12 3.68 12.82
N ASN A 224 -1.92 4.15 11.59
CA ASN A 224 -2.78 5.10 10.89
C ASN A 224 -2.74 4.82 9.38
N ALA A 225 -3.41 5.64 8.57
CA ALA A 225 -3.46 5.44 7.12
C ALA A 225 -2.07 5.37 6.47
N THR A 226 -1.14 6.25 6.87
CA THR A 226 0.24 6.27 6.36
C THR A 226 0.98 5.00 6.72
N TYR A 227 0.94 4.60 8.00
CA TYR A 227 1.57 3.36 8.45
C TYR A 227 0.99 2.13 7.75
N ASN A 228 -0.34 2.07 7.61
CA ASN A 228 -1.04 0.95 6.97
C ASN A 228 -0.65 0.80 5.50
N ALA A 229 -0.61 1.91 4.75
CA ALA A 229 -0.19 1.93 3.36
C ALA A 229 1.30 1.54 3.23
N GLN A 230 2.18 2.17 4.01
CA GLN A 230 3.62 1.85 4.00
C GLN A 230 3.88 0.36 4.30
N ARG A 231 3.22 -0.17 5.35
CA ARG A 231 3.28 -1.58 5.73
C ARG A 231 2.85 -2.50 4.60
N LEU A 232 1.73 -2.16 3.94
CA LEU A 232 1.17 -2.95 2.87
C LEU A 232 2.13 -3.01 1.67
N LEU A 233 2.67 -1.87 1.24
CA LEU A 233 3.59 -1.83 0.10
C LEU A 233 4.84 -2.69 0.32
N VAL A 234 5.48 -2.55 1.48
CA VAL A 234 6.67 -3.35 1.81
C VAL A 234 6.30 -4.84 1.87
N SER A 235 5.17 -5.16 2.51
CA SER A 235 4.78 -6.57 2.69
C SER A 235 4.44 -7.27 1.38
N GLU A 236 3.78 -6.57 0.46
CA GLU A 236 3.43 -7.09 -0.87
C GLU A 236 4.65 -7.14 -1.79
N THR A 237 5.60 -6.21 -1.65
CA THR A 237 6.88 -6.26 -2.36
C THR A 237 7.65 -7.55 -2.01
N THR A 238 7.80 -7.85 -0.72
CA THR A 238 8.46 -9.07 -0.26
C THR A 238 7.71 -10.32 -0.70
N ARG A 239 6.37 -10.33 -0.63
CA ARG A 239 5.55 -11.46 -1.12
C ARG A 239 5.84 -11.76 -2.59
N ILE A 240 5.81 -10.74 -3.45
CA ILE A 240 6.07 -10.88 -4.88
C ILE A 240 7.47 -11.41 -5.13
N GLN A 241 8.47 -10.85 -4.44
CA GLN A 241 9.85 -11.27 -4.61
C GLN A 241 10.03 -12.74 -4.23
N THR A 242 9.50 -13.18 -3.09
CA THR A 242 9.58 -14.59 -2.69
C THR A 242 8.84 -15.52 -3.65
N ALA A 243 7.67 -15.13 -4.15
CA ALA A 243 6.96 -15.92 -5.15
C ALA A 243 7.77 -16.08 -6.46
N ILE A 244 8.49 -15.03 -6.87
CA ILE A 244 9.38 -15.10 -8.04
C ILE A 244 10.59 -15.99 -7.76
N GLN A 245 11.17 -15.91 -6.57
CA GLN A 245 12.27 -16.78 -6.16
C GLN A 245 11.84 -18.25 -6.22
N GLU A 246 10.68 -18.58 -5.65
CA GLU A 246 10.10 -19.93 -5.69
C GLU A 246 9.94 -20.43 -7.13
N GLU A 247 9.28 -19.66 -7.99
CA GLU A 247 9.06 -20.04 -9.40
C GLU A 247 10.38 -20.15 -10.19
N SER A 248 11.36 -19.31 -9.88
CA SER A 248 12.68 -19.35 -10.51
C SER A 248 13.44 -20.61 -10.09
N TYR A 249 13.36 -20.99 -8.82
CA TYR A 249 13.96 -22.22 -8.30
C TYR A 249 13.33 -23.46 -8.94
N LYS A 250 12.00 -23.49 -9.08
CA LYS A 250 11.29 -24.58 -9.79
C LYS A 250 11.77 -24.73 -11.23
N LYS A 251 11.93 -23.62 -11.96
CA LYS A 251 12.39 -23.62 -13.36
C LYS A 251 13.85 -24.03 -13.53
N ALA A 252 14.66 -23.84 -12.51
CA ALA A 252 16.08 -24.19 -12.52
C ALA A 252 16.35 -25.57 -11.87
N ASP A 253 15.31 -26.37 -11.61
CA ASP A 253 15.39 -27.67 -10.95
C ASP A 253 16.11 -27.64 -9.60
N ILE A 254 15.92 -26.56 -8.85
CA ILE A 254 16.49 -26.37 -7.51
C ILE A 254 15.57 -27.02 -6.47
N GLU A 255 16.09 -27.99 -5.72
CA GLU A 255 15.28 -28.73 -4.73
C GLU A 255 15.24 -28.09 -3.34
N SER A 256 16.23 -27.24 -3.01
CA SER A 256 16.39 -26.64 -1.69
C SER A 256 16.81 -25.18 -1.76
N TYR A 257 16.48 -24.42 -0.73
CA TYR A 257 16.86 -23.02 -0.58
C TYR A 257 17.36 -22.73 0.83
N GLU A 258 18.23 -21.72 0.95
CA GLU A 258 18.70 -21.18 2.22
C GLU A 258 17.93 -19.89 2.55
N TYR A 259 17.44 -19.76 3.78
CA TYR A 259 16.79 -18.55 4.26
C TYR A 259 17.83 -17.48 4.60
N ILE A 260 17.69 -16.29 4.00
CA ILE A 260 18.62 -15.17 4.20
C ILE A 260 17.90 -14.05 4.95
N ALA A 261 18.25 -13.87 6.23
CA ALA A 261 17.67 -12.83 7.03
C ALA A 261 18.21 -11.43 6.64
N GLU A 262 17.35 -10.41 6.71
CA GLU A 262 17.77 -9.03 6.48
C GLU A 262 18.84 -8.57 7.50
N PRO A 263 19.68 -7.55 7.19
CA PRO A 263 20.76 -7.12 8.09
C PRO A 263 20.30 -6.74 9.51
N SER A 264 19.09 -6.18 9.63
CA SER A 264 18.44 -5.77 10.89
C SER A 264 17.37 -6.75 11.38
N ALA A 265 17.50 -8.04 11.02
CA ALA A 265 16.45 -9.02 11.24
C ALA A 265 15.97 -9.09 12.69
N CYS A 266 14.66 -9.18 12.86
CA CYS A 266 14.05 -9.44 14.15
C CYS A 266 14.40 -10.86 14.66
N PRO A 267 14.17 -11.18 15.94
CA PRO A 267 14.47 -12.50 16.49
C PRO A 267 13.81 -13.67 15.74
N ILE A 268 12.61 -13.47 15.19
CA ILE A 268 11.89 -14.49 14.40
C ILE A 268 12.68 -14.82 13.13
N CYS A 269 13.05 -13.79 12.35
CA CYS A 269 13.80 -13.95 11.11
C CYS A 269 15.25 -14.39 11.36
N GLY A 270 15.89 -13.86 12.40
CA GLY A 270 17.26 -14.23 12.78
C GLY A 270 17.38 -15.71 13.14
N ALA A 271 16.36 -16.29 13.79
CA ALA A 271 16.32 -17.72 14.11
C ALA A 271 16.19 -18.63 12.86
N LEU A 272 15.81 -18.08 11.71
CA LEU A 272 15.73 -18.80 10.43
C LEU A 272 16.98 -18.60 9.57
N ASN A 273 17.81 -17.61 9.86
CA ASN A 273 18.97 -17.26 9.04
C ASN A 273 19.92 -18.45 8.83
N GLY A 274 20.24 -18.74 7.57
CA GLY A 274 21.12 -19.81 7.15
C GLY A 274 20.54 -21.22 7.27
N LYS A 275 19.25 -21.37 7.63
CA LYS A 275 18.57 -22.66 7.60
C LYS A 275 18.22 -23.02 6.16
N ILE A 276 18.40 -24.30 5.84
CA ILE A 276 18.09 -24.87 4.54
C ILE A 276 16.73 -25.57 4.63
N PHE A 277 15.88 -25.31 3.64
CA PHE A 277 14.55 -25.89 3.53
C PHE A 277 14.37 -26.48 2.13
N LYS A 278 13.52 -27.49 2.03
CA LYS A 278 13.14 -28.05 0.72
C LYS A 278 12.15 -27.10 0.04
N LEU A 279 12.34 -26.87 -1.26
CA LEU A 279 11.48 -26.00 -2.05
C LEU A 279 10.02 -26.45 -2.03
N LYS A 280 9.77 -27.76 -2.08
CA LYS A 280 8.42 -28.34 -2.01
C LYS A 280 7.65 -28.03 -0.72
N ASP A 281 8.38 -27.69 0.35
CA ASP A 281 7.84 -27.37 1.66
C ASP A 281 7.84 -25.84 1.91
N MET A 282 8.15 -25.03 0.89
CA MET A 282 8.20 -23.57 1.01
C MET A 282 6.82 -23.01 1.40
N SER A 283 6.80 -22.26 2.49
CA SER A 283 5.61 -21.66 3.06
C SER A 283 5.95 -20.26 3.60
N PRO A 284 5.61 -19.20 2.84
CA PRO A 284 5.69 -17.83 3.32
C PRO A 284 5.06 -17.66 4.71
N GLY A 285 5.75 -16.99 5.63
CA GLY A 285 5.28 -16.81 7.00
C GLY A 285 5.72 -17.90 7.99
N ILE A 286 6.28 -19.01 7.51
CA ILE A 286 6.74 -20.14 8.35
C ILE A 286 8.23 -20.40 8.15
N ASN A 287 8.63 -20.68 6.90
CA ASN A 287 10.02 -21.02 6.54
C ASN A 287 10.50 -20.25 5.30
N ALA A 288 9.72 -19.28 4.83
CA ALA A 288 10.08 -18.36 3.76
C ALA A 288 9.51 -16.97 4.07
N PRO A 289 10.13 -15.88 3.56
CA PRO A 289 9.52 -14.55 3.64
C PRO A 289 8.16 -14.54 2.92
N ASN A 290 7.19 -13.71 3.29
CA ASN A 290 7.21 -12.64 4.28
C ASN A 290 6.79 -13.15 5.68
N MET A 291 7.67 -13.05 6.68
CA MET A 291 7.43 -13.54 8.05
C MET A 291 6.57 -12.61 8.92
N HIS A 292 6.62 -11.30 8.66
CA HIS A 292 5.98 -10.28 9.49
C HIS A 292 5.86 -8.97 8.72
N PRO A 293 4.96 -8.05 9.13
CA PRO A 293 4.96 -6.69 8.61
C PRO A 293 6.37 -6.08 8.49
N PHE A 294 6.67 -5.46 7.35
CA PHE A 294 7.97 -4.85 7.04
C PHE A 294 9.18 -5.81 6.94
N CYS A 295 8.96 -7.13 6.83
CA CYS A 295 10.06 -8.07 6.57
C CYS A 295 10.68 -7.82 5.19
N ARG A 296 12.02 -7.79 5.10
CA ARG A 296 12.79 -7.72 3.85
C ARG A 296 13.79 -8.88 3.74
N CYS A 297 13.51 -9.99 4.43
CA CYS A 297 14.28 -11.20 4.27
C CYS A 297 14.07 -11.77 2.86
N SER A 298 15.02 -12.59 2.41
CA SER A 298 14.97 -13.24 1.10
C SER A 298 15.41 -14.70 1.21
N THR A 299 15.45 -15.40 0.08
CA THR A 299 16.03 -16.74 -0.03
C THR A 299 17.17 -16.76 -1.03
N ALA A 300 18.06 -17.75 -0.89
CA ALA A 300 19.07 -18.08 -1.90
C ALA A 300 18.91 -19.54 -2.33
N PRO A 301 19.15 -19.87 -3.62
CA PRO A 301 19.14 -21.26 -4.07
C PRO A 301 20.25 -22.05 -3.36
N HIS A 302 19.96 -23.30 -2.98
CA HIS A 302 20.90 -24.18 -2.30
C HIS A 302 21.09 -25.47 -3.12
N VAL A 303 22.33 -25.69 -3.59
CA VAL A 303 22.70 -26.85 -4.41
C VAL A 303 23.97 -27.46 -3.86
N ASP A 304 23.93 -28.77 -3.58
CA ASP A 304 25.05 -29.53 -3.01
C ASP A 304 26.17 -29.82 -4.03
N ASP A 305 25.89 -29.69 -5.32
CA ASP A 305 26.85 -29.87 -6.41
C ASP A 305 27.69 -28.62 -6.64
N LYS A 306 29.02 -28.76 -6.53
CA LYS A 306 29.99 -27.69 -6.77
C LYS A 306 30.03 -27.26 -8.25
N GLY A 307 29.82 -28.19 -9.18
CA GLY A 307 29.84 -27.92 -10.63
C GLY A 307 28.72 -26.97 -11.06
N PHE A 308 27.55 -27.04 -10.40
CA PHE A 308 26.43 -26.13 -10.63
C PHE A 308 26.80 -24.65 -10.45
N TRP A 309 27.70 -24.37 -9.49
CA TRP A 309 28.13 -23.01 -9.16
C TRP A 309 29.28 -22.54 -10.04
N ASP A 310 30.23 -23.41 -10.38
CA ASP A 310 31.40 -23.07 -11.20
C ASP A 310 31.03 -22.60 -12.62
N ASP A 311 29.91 -23.08 -13.17
CA ASP A 311 29.37 -22.65 -14.47
C ASP A 311 28.65 -21.29 -14.43
N ARG A 312 28.26 -20.82 -13.24
CA ARG A 312 27.48 -19.58 -13.04
C ARG A 312 28.25 -18.46 -12.35
N LEU A 313 29.47 -18.74 -11.86
CA LEU A 313 30.38 -17.78 -11.25
C LEU A 313 31.43 -17.19 -12.24
N LYS A 314 31.40 -17.60 -13.51
CA LYS A 314 32.19 -17.02 -14.61
C LYS A 314 31.54 -15.75 -15.16
#